data_AF-A0A5K1CZF3-F1
#
_entry.id   AF-A0A5K1CZF3-F1
#
_cell.length_a   1.000
_cell.length_b   1.000
_cell.length_c   1.000
_cell.angle_alpha   90.00
_cell.angle_beta   90.00
_cell.angle_gamma   90.00
#
_symmetry.space_group_name_H-M   'P 1'
#
loop_
_entity.id
_entity.type
_entity.pdbx_description
1 polymer ?
#
loop_
_entity_poly.entity_id
_entity_poly.type
_entity_poly.pdbx_seq_one_letter_code
_entity_poly.pdbx_strand_id
1 'polypeptide(L)'
;VRNVIGDEGLVVIGTTCKRLRKLRVERGADGQGLDDEKGWISLNGLSVVAEGCPLIEYMATYVSDVCNSALETISRCCRNLTDFRLCLLDKEENPTELPLDRGVRALLVGCPRLRRFAMYLRPGGITDAGLAYIGQFGLSLNWLLLGFAGETDKGLRDLCSGCPRLEKLEMRGCWFSEAALAREVPKLKSLRYLWVQAYDATPCGHHLSAMSRPFWNMEFCPGRLLSAGMGNKDFVVDGDTSLDPQVIAYGSLAGRRSDYPCSTVFPVV
;
A
#
# COMPACT_ATOMS: atom_id res chain seq x y z
N VAL A 1 0.25 -22.84 -1.39
CA VAL A 1 1.71 -22.94 -1.18
C VAL A 1 1.98 -22.56 0.27
N ARG A 2 2.64 -23.41 1.06
CA ARG A 2 2.99 -23.10 2.47
C ARG A 2 4.26 -22.24 2.46
N ASN A 3 4.32 -21.18 3.25
CA ASN A 3 5.56 -20.43 3.43
C ASN A 3 6.33 -21.07 4.59
N VAL A 4 7.47 -21.69 4.28
CA VAL A 4 8.31 -22.44 5.23
C VAL A 4 9.68 -21.81 5.44
N ILE A 5 9.93 -20.64 4.85
CA ILE A 5 11.28 -20.04 4.90
C ILE A 5 11.62 -19.54 6.30
N GLY A 6 10.68 -18.82 6.92
CA GLY A 6 10.89 -18.16 8.20
C GLY A 6 12.07 -17.19 8.25
N ASP A 7 12.26 -16.55 9.40
CA ASP A 7 13.45 -15.74 9.67
C ASP A 7 14.73 -16.60 9.67
N GLU A 8 14.66 -17.86 10.10
CA GLU A 8 15.80 -18.80 10.06
C GLU A 8 16.31 -18.98 8.60
N GLY A 9 15.42 -19.18 7.64
CA GLY A 9 15.79 -19.29 6.23
C GLY A 9 16.29 -17.97 5.65
N LEU A 10 15.76 -16.84 6.10
CA LEU A 10 16.27 -15.51 5.71
C LEU A 10 17.69 -15.27 6.23
N VAL A 11 18.05 -15.76 7.41
CA VAL A 11 19.43 -15.75 7.91
C VAL A 11 20.36 -16.56 7.01
N VAL A 12 19.94 -17.76 6.59
CA VAL A 12 20.71 -18.59 5.65
C VAL A 12 20.89 -17.88 4.31
N ILE A 13 19.86 -17.21 3.79
CA ILE A 13 19.96 -16.39 2.57
C ILE A 13 20.95 -15.25 2.76
N GLY A 14 20.83 -14.47 3.84
CA GLY A 14 21.72 -13.34 4.12
C GLY A 14 23.19 -13.77 4.22
N THR A 15 23.45 -14.95 4.79
CA THR A 15 24.82 -15.48 4.93
C THR A 15 25.36 -16.08 3.64
N THR A 16 24.51 -16.67 2.78
CA THR A 16 24.97 -17.48 1.64
C THR A 16 24.83 -16.78 0.29
N CYS A 17 23.70 -16.09 0.03
CA CYS A 17 23.29 -15.66 -1.30
C CYS A 17 23.79 -14.25 -1.67
N LYS A 18 25.10 -14.02 -1.68
CA LYS A 18 25.70 -12.66 -1.86
C LYS A 18 25.38 -11.95 -3.19
N ARG A 19 24.85 -12.68 -4.17
CA ARG A 19 24.44 -12.15 -5.48
C ARG A 19 22.92 -12.04 -5.65
N LEU A 20 22.15 -12.20 -4.57
CA LEU A 20 20.70 -12.08 -4.62
C LEU A 20 20.29 -10.66 -5.04
N ARG A 21 19.42 -10.57 -6.06
CA ARG A 21 18.89 -9.30 -6.57
C ARG A 21 17.40 -9.12 -6.29
N LYS A 22 16.65 -10.22 -6.20
CA LYS A 22 15.19 -10.19 -6.03
C LYS A 22 14.78 -11.21 -4.99
N LEU A 23 14.11 -10.75 -3.95
CA LEU A 23 13.47 -11.60 -2.94
C LEU A 23 11.96 -11.39 -3.02
N ARG A 24 11.20 -12.48 -3.21
CA ARG A 24 9.75 -12.47 -3.09
C ARG A 24 9.34 -13.61 -2.19
N VAL A 25 8.56 -13.31 -1.15
CA VAL A 25 7.96 -14.32 -0.29
C VAL A 25 6.47 -14.08 -0.19
N GLU A 26 5.70 -15.03 -0.72
CA GLU A 26 4.24 -15.00 -0.72
C GLU A 26 3.66 -15.46 0.62
N ARG A 27 2.42 -15.04 0.90
CA ARG A 27 1.65 -15.58 2.01
C ARG A 27 1.47 -17.09 1.84
N GLY A 28 1.77 -17.83 2.89
CA GLY A 28 1.50 -19.26 2.98
C GLY A 28 0.00 -19.56 3.10
N ALA A 29 -0.42 -20.80 2.85
CA ALA A 29 -1.79 -21.22 3.18
C ALA A 29 -1.99 -21.20 4.71
N ASP A 30 -3.03 -20.50 5.18
CA ASP A 30 -3.47 -20.50 6.58
C ASP A 30 -4.33 -21.73 6.90
N GLY A 31 -3.87 -22.91 6.49
CA GLY A 31 -4.58 -24.16 6.77
C GLY A 31 -4.61 -24.40 8.28
N GLN A 32 -5.81 -24.54 8.85
CA GLN A 32 -6.01 -25.03 10.21
C GLN A 32 -5.37 -26.42 10.32
N GLY A 33 -4.41 -26.60 11.25
CA GLY A 33 -4.03 -27.93 11.74
C GLY A 33 -2.57 -28.36 11.61
N LEU A 34 -1.64 -27.50 11.16
CA LEU A 34 -0.20 -27.80 11.27
C LEU A 34 0.56 -26.53 11.69
N ASP A 35 0.68 -26.34 13.00
CA ASP A 35 1.46 -25.30 13.68
C ASP A 35 2.97 -25.53 13.50
N ASP A 36 3.48 -25.36 12.27
CA ASP A 36 4.91 -25.13 12.14
C ASP A 36 5.14 -23.66 12.55
N GLU A 37 5.49 -23.42 13.82
CA GLU A 37 5.91 -22.13 14.40
C GLU A 37 7.04 -21.43 13.62
N LYS A 38 7.65 -22.10 12.63
CA LYS A 38 8.90 -21.70 11.96
C LYS A 38 8.72 -20.96 10.63
N GLY A 39 7.49 -20.78 10.14
CA GLY A 39 7.25 -20.15 8.83
C GLY A 39 7.22 -18.62 8.84
N TRP A 40 7.43 -17.99 9.99
CA TRP A 40 7.13 -16.57 10.19
C TRP A 40 8.29 -15.68 9.78
N ILE A 41 7.95 -14.59 9.11
CA ILE A 41 8.92 -13.61 8.65
C ILE A 41 8.63 -12.30 9.35
N SER A 42 9.65 -11.74 9.97
CA SER A 42 9.62 -10.38 10.49
C SER A 42 10.42 -9.44 9.58
N LEU A 43 10.26 -8.13 9.78
CA LEU A 43 11.18 -7.16 9.18
C LEU A 43 12.65 -7.37 9.64
N ASN A 44 12.89 -7.94 10.83
CA ASN A 44 14.25 -8.27 11.27
C ASN A 44 14.88 -9.37 10.40
N GLY A 45 14.13 -10.40 9.99
CA GLY A 45 14.63 -11.37 9.02
C GLY A 45 15.02 -10.72 7.69
N LEU A 46 14.24 -9.75 7.22
CA LEU A 46 14.56 -8.99 6.01
C LEU A 46 15.78 -8.09 6.16
N SER A 47 16.01 -7.51 7.35
CA SER A 47 17.19 -6.69 7.59
C SER A 47 18.48 -7.53 7.53
N VAL A 48 18.46 -8.77 8.01
CA VAL A 48 19.58 -9.72 7.85
C VAL A 48 19.87 -10.00 6.37
N VAL A 49 18.82 -10.18 5.56
CA VAL A 49 19.00 -10.32 4.11
C VAL A 49 19.58 -9.05 3.50
N ALA A 50 19.13 -7.87 3.91
CA ALA A 50 19.63 -6.60 3.41
C ALA A 50 21.12 -6.39 3.73
N GLU A 51 21.56 -6.74 4.93
CA GLU A 51 22.98 -6.70 5.32
C GLU A 51 23.82 -7.71 4.53
N GLY A 52 23.27 -8.90 4.29
CA GLY A 52 23.96 -9.99 3.60
C GLY A 52 24.00 -9.88 2.07
N CYS A 53 23.05 -9.17 1.47
CA CYS A 53 22.79 -9.17 0.02
C CYS A 53 22.77 -7.74 -0.56
N PRO A 54 23.94 -7.09 -0.77
CA PRO A 54 24.03 -5.67 -1.16
C PRO A 54 23.54 -5.38 -2.60
N LEU A 55 23.29 -6.42 -3.41
CA LEU A 55 22.81 -6.30 -4.79
C LEU A 55 21.29 -6.34 -4.92
N ILE A 56 20.54 -6.34 -3.81
CA ILE A 56 19.08 -6.36 -3.84
C ILE A 56 18.51 -5.11 -4.55
N GLU A 57 17.59 -5.39 -5.47
CA GLU A 57 16.85 -4.42 -6.28
C GLU A 57 15.33 -4.56 -6.08
N TYR A 58 14.86 -5.72 -5.64
CA TYR A 58 13.45 -6.04 -5.43
C TYR A 58 13.27 -6.82 -4.13
N MET A 59 12.36 -6.36 -3.28
CA MET A 59 11.91 -7.08 -2.09
C MET A 59 10.39 -7.00 -1.99
N ALA A 60 9.71 -8.14 -1.92
CA ALA A 60 8.26 -8.19 -1.73
C ALA A 60 7.88 -9.33 -0.79
N THR A 61 7.36 -9.01 0.40
CA THR A 61 7.12 -10.01 1.43
C THR A 61 5.87 -9.74 2.25
N TYR A 62 5.21 -10.81 2.65
CA TYR A 62 4.25 -10.81 3.75
C TYR A 62 5.02 -11.08 5.05
N VAL A 63 4.76 -10.27 6.08
CA VAL A 63 5.45 -10.33 7.38
C VAL A 63 4.43 -10.44 8.52
N SER A 64 4.81 -11.09 9.61
CA SER A 64 3.99 -11.15 10.83
C SER A 64 4.30 -10.00 11.80
N ASP A 65 5.53 -9.46 11.74
CA ASP A 65 5.98 -8.39 12.63
C ASP A 65 6.83 -7.32 11.91
N VAL A 66 6.80 -6.09 12.46
CA VAL A 66 7.39 -4.89 11.88
C VAL A 66 8.11 -4.02 12.92
N CYS A 67 9.18 -3.35 12.49
CA CYS A 67 9.87 -2.32 13.27
C CYS A 67 10.55 -1.28 12.38
N ASN A 68 10.74 -0.06 12.90
CA ASN A 68 11.39 1.02 12.17
C ASN A 68 12.88 0.75 11.94
N SER A 69 13.56 0.16 12.94
CA SER A 69 15.02 -0.09 12.90
C SER A 69 15.43 -1.05 11.76
N ALA A 70 14.58 -2.02 11.43
CA ALA A 70 14.80 -2.90 10.28
C ALA A 70 14.68 -2.14 8.95
N LEU A 71 13.68 -1.28 8.80
CA LEU A 71 13.54 -0.43 7.60
C LEU A 71 14.72 0.55 7.47
N GLU A 72 15.18 1.12 8.58
CA GLU A 72 16.40 1.95 8.63
C GLU A 72 17.63 1.15 8.16
N THR A 73 17.74 -0.13 8.56
CA THR A 73 18.83 -1.02 8.11
C THR A 73 18.75 -1.35 6.63
N ILE A 74 17.57 -1.72 6.14
CA ILE A 74 17.34 -1.94 4.71
C ILE A 74 17.72 -0.69 3.90
N SER A 75 17.34 0.50 4.38
CA SER A 75 17.63 1.76 3.70
C SER A 75 19.12 2.05 3.55
N ARG A 76 19.93 1.59 4.51
CA ARG A 76 21.38 1.78 4.53
C ARG A 76 22.10 0.79 3.63
N CYS A 77 21.66 -0.47 3.63
CA CYS A 77 22.34 -1.57 2.95
C CYS A 77 21.89 -1.72 1.48
N CYS A 78 20.62 -1.47 1.17
CA CYS A 78 20.03 -1.75 -0.14
C CYS A 78 19.94 -0.51 -1.03
N ARG A 79 21.06 0.15 -1.34
CA ARG A 79 21.11 1.37 -2.17
C ARG A 79 20.61 1.18 -3.62
N ASN A 80 20.55 -0.06 -4.10
CA ASN A 80 20.07 -0.45 -5.43
C ASN A 80 18.57 -0.77 -5.47
N LEU A 81 17.87 -0.71 -4.34
CA LEU A 81 16.46 -1.06 -4.25
C LEU A 81 15.60 -0.19 -5.17
N THR A 82 14.88 -0.84 -6.07
CA THR A 82 13.98 -0.21 -7.06
C THR A 82 12.51 -0.50 -6.77
N ASP A 83 12.22 -1.61 -6.10
CA ASP A 83 10.88 -2.08 -5.77
C ASP A 83 10.85 -2.68 -4.36
N PHE A 84 10.07 -2.08 -3.47
CA PHE A 84 9.89 -2.55 -2.10
C PHE A 84 8.40 -2.69 -1.80
N ARG A 85 8.00 -3.87 -1.36
CA ARG A 85 6.60 -4.21 -1.05
C ARG A 85 6.52 -4.96 0.26
N LEU A 86 5.71 -4.46 1.17
CA LEU A 86 5.48 -5.06 2.47
C LEU A 86 3.99 -5.21 2.71
N CYS A 87 3.58 -6.38 3.21
CA CYS A 87 2.25 -6.61 3.73
C CYS A 87 2.35 -7.18 5.14
N LEU A 88 1.79 -6.49 6.14
CA LEU A 88 1.69 -6.99 7.51
C LEU A 88 0.44 -7.87 7.64
N LEU A 89 0.61 -9.09 8.13
CA LEU A 89 -0.47 -10.04 8.37
C LEU A 89 -1.19 -9.74 9.70
N ASP A 90 -2.49 -9.97 9.75
CA ASP A 90 -3.35 -9.71 10.92
C ASP A 90 -3.28 -10.79 12.02
N LYS A 91 -2.28 -11.68 11.96
CA LYS A 91 -2.20 -12.83 12.88
C LYS A 91 -1.67 -12.50 14.28
N GLU A 92 -0.77 -11.51 14.40
CA GLU A 92 -0.25 -11.10 15.71
C GLU A 92 -1.13 -10.01 16.31
N GLU A 93 -1.64 -10.21 17.54
CA GLU A 93 -2.54 -9.26 18.19
C GLU A 93 -1.91 -7.86 18.33
N ASN A 94 -0.61 -7.77 18.59
CA ASN A 94 0.09 -6.49 18.76
C ASN A 94 1.41 -6.48 17.96
N PRO A 95 1.52 -5.66 16.89
CA PRO A 95 2.79 -5.51 16.17
C PRO A 95 3.80 -4.83 17.09
N THR A 96 5.08 -5.20 16.96
CA THR A 96 6.13 -4.72 17.86
C THR A 96 6.27 -3.20 17.86
N GLU A 97 6.15 -2.55 16.70
CA GLU A 97 6.32 -1.10 16.60
C GLU A 97 5.52 -0.48 15.44
N LEU A 98 4.36 0.10 15.77
CA LEU A 98 3.63 1.04 14.92
C LEU A 98 3.54 2.42 15.61
N PRO A 99 3.56 3.54 14.87
CA PRO A 99 3.64 3.66 13.41
C PRO A 99 5.05 3.50 12.83
N LEU A 100 5.14 3.22 11.52
CA LEU A 100 6.38 3.00 10.76
C LEU A 100 6.91 4.26 10.02
N ASP A 101 6.43 5.45 10.37
CA ASP A 101 6.73 6.69 9.64
C ASP A 101 8.24 6.97 9.51
N ARG A 102 9.02 6.65 10.56
CA ARG A 102 10.47 6.85 10.58
C ARG A 102 11.17 5.92 9.59
N GLY A 103 10.78 4.66 9.55
CA GLY A 103 11.31 3.65 8.65
C GLY A 103 10.93 3.92 7.20
N VAL A 104 9.69 4.39 6.95
CA VAL A 104 9.25 4.86 5.62
C VAL A 104 10.14 6.02 5.15
N ARG A 105 10.34 7.04 5.99
CA ARG A 105 11.24 8.15 5.67
C ARG A 105 12.66 7.65 5.38
N ALA A 106 13.19 6.76 6.22
CA ALA A 106 14.52 6.21 6.05
C ALA A 106 14.67 5.50 4.70
N LEU A 107 13.72 4.63 4.32
CA LEU A 107 13.72 3.95 3.02
C LEU A 107 13.70 4.93 1.84
N LEU A 108 12.83 5.94 1.86
CA LEU A 108 12.72 6.89 0.75
C LEU A 108 13.99 7.74 0.59
N VAL A 109 14.66 8.10 1.69
CA VAL A 109 15.94 8.84 1.66
C VAL A 109 17.12 7.91 1.33
N GLY A 110 17.10 6.69 1.87
CA GLY A 110 18.15 5.69 1.77
C GLY A 110 18.18 4.92 0.44
N CYS A 111 17.07 4.86 -0.28
CA CYS A 111 16.95 4.10 -1.53
C CYS A 111 16.65 5.06 -2.72
N PRO A 112 17.64 5.79 -3.25
CA PRO A 112 17.42 6.82 -4.28
C PRO A 112 16.92 6.27 -5.63
N ARG A 113 17.03 4.94 -5.82
CA ARG A 113 16.55 4.22 -7.01
C ARG A 113 15.15 3.66 -6.84
N LEU A 114 14.51 3.82 -5.68
CA LEU A 114 13.18 3.31 -5.42
C LEU A 114 12.17 3.97 -6.37
N ARG A 115 11.42 3.16 -7.12
CA ARG A 115 10.38 3.62 -8.06
C ARG A 115 9.02 3.05 -7.68
N ARG A 116 9.02 1.88 -7.06
CA ARG A 116 7.83 1.09 -6.75
C ARG A 116 7.82 0.85 -5.25
N PHE A 117 6.78 1.34 -4.59
CA PHE A 117 6.67 1.25 -3.13
C PHE A 117 5.28 0.78 -2.75
N ALA A 118 5.20 -0.26 -1.93
CA ALA A 118 3.95 -0.75 -1.40
C ALA A 118 4.06 -1.03 0.09
N MET A 119 3.13 -0.50 0.88
CA MET A 119 2.97 -0.83 2.28
C MET A 119 1.50 -1.06 2.56
N TYR A 120 1.17 -2.32 2.83
CA TYR A 120 -0.15 -2.72 3.29
C TYR A 120 -0.03 -3.10 4.77
N LEU A 121 -0.48 -2.23 5.65
CA LEU A 121 -0.31 -2.37 7.09
C LEU A 121 -1.67 -2.51 7.78
N ARG A 122 -1.67 -2.49 9.12
CA ARG A 122 -2.88 -2.33 9.92
C ARG A 122 -3.19 -0.85 10.15
N PRO A 123 -4.43 -0.49 10.57
CA PRO A 123 -4.75 0.86 11.00
C PRO A 123 -3.71 1.40 12.00
N GLY A 124 -3.29 2.66 11.82
CA GLY A 124 -2.21 3.26 12.60
C GLY A 124 -0.79 2.87 12.15
N GLY A 125 -0.66 2.09 11.07
CA GLY A 125 0.64 1.65 10.57
C GLY A 125 1.48 2.75 9.94
N ILE A 126 0.84 3.68 9.22
CA ILE A 126 1.43 4.90 8.67
C ILE A 126 0.49 6.05 9.02
N THR A 127 1.00 7.10 9.66
CA THR A 127 0.21 8.28 10.04
C THR A 127 0.19 9.34 8.92
N ASP A 128 -0.50 10.45 9.14
CA ASP A 128 -0.41 11.63 8.26
C ASP A 128 1.03 12.15 8.13
N ALA A 129 1.87 12.01 9.16
CA ALA A 129 3.29 12.37 9.09
C ALA A 129 4.07 11.45 8.15
N GLY A 130 3.79 10.14 8.18
CA GLY A 130 4.35 9.18 7.25
C GLY A 130 3.96 9.46 5.80
N LEU A 131 2.69 9.81 5.55
CA LEU A 131 2.22 10.24 4.23
C LEU A 131 2.91 11.53 3.75
N ALA A 132 3.11 12.49 4.65
CA ALA A 132 3.88 13.69 4.35
C ALA A 132 5.34 13.36 3.99
N TYR A 133 5.98 12.40 4.66
CA TYR A 133 7.30 11.91 4.27
C TYR A 133 7.30 11.23 2.90
N ILE A 134 6.26 10.47 2.55
CA ILE A 134 6.13 9.92 1.19
C ILE A 134 6.05 11.05 0.16
N GLY A 135 5.23 12.07 0.41
CA GLY A 135 5.19 13.27 -0.44
C GLY A 135 6.57 13.94 -0.55
N GLN A 136 7.26 14.17 0.56
CA GLN A 136 8.51 14.92 0.58
C GLN A 136 9.70 14.18 -0.05
N PHE A 137 9.80 12.86 0.16
CA PHE A 137 10.98 12.08 -0.21
C PHE A 137 10.72 11.07 -1.35
N GLY A 138 9.46 10.79 -1.68
CA GLY A 138 9.04 9.88 -2.75
C GLY A 138 9.11 10.46 -4.17
N LEU A 139 10.00 11.43 -4.42
CA LEU A 139 10.07 12.23 -5.66
C LEU A 139 10.26 11.40 -6.95
N SER A 140 10.75 10.17 -6.80
CA SER A 140 11.04 9.26 -7.91
C SER A 140 10.07 8.09 -8.04
N LEU A 141 9.09 7.98 -7.13
CA LEU A 141 8.08 6.93 -7.18
C LEU A 141 7.19 7.11 -8.41
N ASN A 142 6.97 6.01 -9.15
CA ASN A 142 6.02 5.92 -10.25
C ASN A 142 4.84 4.97 -9.95
N TRP A 143 4.98 4.09 -8.96
CA TRP A 143 3.90 3.25 -8.45
C TRP A 143 3.90 3.23 -6.93
N LEU A 144 2.72 3.49 -6.35
CA LEU A 144 2.49 3.51 -4.92
C LEU A 144 1.24 2.68 -4.59
N LEU A 145 1.37 1.74 -3.65
CA LEU A 145 0.25 1.02 -3.06
C LEU A 145 0.25 1.21 -1.54
N LEU A 146 -0.87 1.67 -0.98
CA LEU A 146 -1.03 1.89 0.46
C LEU A 146 -2.25 1.16 0.99
N GLY A 147 -2.08 0.42 2.08
CA GLY A 147 -3.16 -0.21 2.83
C GLY A 147 -3.23 0.37 4.24
N PHE A 148 -4.40 0.85 4.66
CA PHE A 148 -4.67 1.38 5.99
C PHE A 148 -3.70 2.48 6.44
N ALA A 149 -3.35 3.39 5.52
CA ALA A 149 -2.42 4.49 5.76
C ALA A 149 -3.16 5.82 5.89
N GLY A 150 -2.65 6.68 6.78
CA GLY A 150 -3.21 8.00 7.06
C GLY A 150 -4.28 7.97 8.14
N GLU A 151 -4.52 9.16 8.70
CA GLU A 151 -5.50 9.40 9.76
C GLU A 151 -6.56 10.40 9.29
N THR A 152 -6.16 11.37 8.46
CA THR A 152 -7.05 12.42 7.95
C THR A 152 -6.76 12.77 6.49
N ASP A 153 -7.65 13.56 5.90
CA ASP A 153 -7.47 14.13 4.56
C ASP A 153 -6.20 14.99 4.41
N LYS A 154 -5.59 15.43 5.53
CA LYS A 154 -4.31 16.14 5.51
C LYS A 154 -3.19 15.23 5.01
N GLY A 155 -3.16 13.97 5.43
CA GLY A 155 -2.17 13.00 4.96
C GLY A 155 -2.21 12.82 3.44
N LEU A 156 -3.41 12.68 2.87
CA LEU A 156 -3.60 12.59 1.41
C LEU A 156 -3.14 13.88 0.69
N ARG A 157 -3.48 15.06 1.24
CA ARG A 157 -3.03 16.35 0.69
C ARG A 157 -1.50 16.42 0.59
N ASP A 158 -0.80 16.05 1.66
CA ASP A 158 0.65 16.15 1.74
C ASP A 158 1.31 15.15 0.78
N LEU A 159 0.78 13.92 0.71
CA LEU A 159 1.18 12.90 -0.26
C LEU A 159 1.07 13.42 -1.71
N CYS A 160 -0.13 13.89 -2.09
CA CYS A 160 -0.44 14.31 -3.46
C CYS A 160 0.30 15.57 -3.89
N SER A 161 0.78 16.39 -2.95
CA SER A 161 1.53 17.61 -3.25
C SER A 161 3.01 17.35 -3.58
N GLY A 162 3.54 16.16 -3.26
CA GLY A 162 4.99 15.89 -3.30
C GLY A 162 5.47 14.80 -4.27
N CYS A 163 4.57 14.03 -4.92
CA CYS A 163 4.96 12.90 -5.79
C CYS A 163 4.83 13.24 -7.30
N PRO A 164 5.75 14.00 -7.93
CA PRO A 164 5.57 14.52 -9.29
C PRO A 164 5.59 13.45 -10.39
N ARG A 165 6.21 12.29 -10.13
CA ARG A 165 6.38 11.19 -11.11
C ARG A 165 5.41 10.04 -10.91
N LEU A 166 4.46 10.16 -9.97
CA LEU A 166 3.56 9.07 -9.65
C LEU A 166 2.58 8.83 -10.81
N GLU A 167 2.65 7.64 -11.41
CA GLU A 167 1.82 7.25 -12.55
C GLU A 167 0.67 6.33 -12.13
N LYS A 168 0.88 5.52 -11.08
CA LYS A 168 -0.11 4.58 -10.59
C LYS A 168 -0.22 4.67 -9.06
N LEU A 169 -1.41 5.01 -8.57
CA LEU A 169 -1.74 5.09 -7.14
C LEU A 169 -2.85 4.08 -6.81
N GLU A 170 -2.59 3.23 -5.82
CA GLU A 170 -3.51 2.21 -5.32
C GLU A 170 -3.66 2.40 -3.81
N MET A 171 -4.89 2.54 -3.31
CA MET A 171 -5.16 2.74 -1.89
C MET A 171 -6.31 1.87 -1.42
N ARG A 172 -6.16 1.24 -0.26
CA ARG A 172 -7.24 0.45 0.36
C ARG A 172 -7.34 0.69 1.85
N GLY A 173 -8.55 0.92 2.35
CA GLY A 173 -8.81 1.05 3.78
C GLY A 173 -8.17 2.29 4.41
N CYS A 174 -7.81 3.30 3.59
CA CYS A 174 -7.25 4.56 4.08
C CYS A 174 -8.32 5.54 4.56
N TRP A 175 -9.61 5.30 4.27
CA TRP A 175 -10.73 6.10 4.75
C TRP A 175 -10.67 7.62 4.51
N PHE A 176 -9.90 8.09 3.50
CA PHE A 176 -9.96 9.48 3.06
C PHE A 176 -11.33 9.83 2.51
N SER A 177 -11.76 11.09 2.67
CA SER A 177 -13.04 11.53 2.14
C SER A 177 -13.04 11.57 0.62
N GLU A 178 -14.20 11.30 0.01
CA GLU A 178 -14.41 11.48 -1.43
C GLU A 178 -14.04 12.90 -1.89
N ALA A 179 -14.34 13.91 -1.08
CA ALA A 179 -14.02 15.30 -1.36
C ALA A 179 -12.50 15.56 -1.37
N ALA A 180 -11.74 14.91 -0.48
CA ALA A 180 -10.29 15.01 -0.48
C ALA A 180 -9.66 14.26 -1.65
N LEU A 181 -10.14 13.06 -2.00
CA LEU A 181 -9.73 12.39 -3.24
C LEU A 181 -9.92 13.33 -4.44
N ALA A 182 -11.10 13.93 -4.54
CA ALA A 182 -11.46 14.82 -5.64
C ALA A 182 -10.57 16.08 -5.72
N ARG A 183 -10.20 16.65 -4.58
CA ARG A 183 -9.40 17.89 -4.49
C ARG A 183 -7.90 17.64 -4.64
N GLU A 184 -7.39 16.56 -4.05
CA GLU A 184 -5.94 16.35 -3.88
C GLU A 184 -5.34 15.52 -5.02
N VAL A 185 -6.02 14.47 -5.50
CA VAL A 185 -5.49 13.60 -6.56
C VAL A 185 -5.14 14.35 -7.86
N PRO A 186 -5.91 15.36 -8.33
CA PRO A 186 -5.53 16.14 -9.51
C PRO A 186 -4.19 16.90 -9.41
N LYS A 187 -3.59 17.00 -8.21
CA LYS A 187 -2.24 17.55 -8.03
C LYS A 187 -1.16 16.62 -8.55
N LEU A 188 -1.41 15.31 -8.62
CA LEU A 188 -0.51 14.30 -9.17
C LEU A 188 -0.52 14.36 -10.71
N LYS A 189 0.30 15.23 -11.29
CA LYS A 189 0.28 15.55 -12.73
C LYS A 189 0.66 14.39 -13.65
N SER A 190 1.43 13.43 -13.16
CA SER A 190 1.83 12.24 -13.94
C SER A 190 0.86 11.07 -13.82
N LEU A 191 -0.21 11.20 -13.02
CA LEU A 191 -1.08 10.08 -12.68
C LEU A 191 -1.89 9.59 -13.89
N ARG A 192 -1.74 8.30 -14.19
CA ARG A 192 -2.39 7.58 -15.30
C ARG A 192 -3.40 6.53 -14.84
N TYR A 193 -3.26 6.07 -13.60
CA TYR A 193 -4.14 5.09 -13.00
C TYR A 193 -4.33 5.38 -11.51
N LEU A 194 -5.58 5.32 -11.06
CA LEU A 194 -5.98 5.38 -9.67
C LEU A 194 -6.90 4.19 -9.39
N TRP A 195 -6.68 3.51 -8.27
CA TRP A 195 -7.67 2.64 -7.66
C TRP A 195 -7.75 2.93 -6.18
N VAL A 196 -8.97 3.11 -5.67
CA VAL A 196 -9.24 3.31 -4.25
C VAL A 196 -10.38 2.40 -3.84
N GLN A 197 -10.21 1.67 -2.73
CA GLN A 197 -11.23 0.86 -2.08
C GLN A 197 -11.33 1.23 -0.60
N ALA A 198 -12.53 1.18 -0.02
CA ALA A 198 -12.76 1.50 1.40
C ALA A 198 -12.27 2.93 1.75
N TYR A 199 -12.88 3.89 1.08
CA TYR A 199 -12.76 5.33 1.36
C TYR A 199 -14.11 5.86 1.86
N ASP A 200 -14.14 7.05 2.46
CA ASP A 200 -15.39 7.66 2.95
C ASP A 200 -16.18 8.24 1.75
N ALA A 201 -16.93 7.35 1.11
CA ALA A 201 -17.66 7.59 -0.12
C ALA A 201 -19.02 8.24 0.15
N THR A 202 -19.44 9.13 -0.74
CA THR A 202 -20.82 9.59 -0.79
C THR A 202 -21.69 8.56 -1.54
N PRO A 203 -23.01 8.51 -1.28
CA PRO A 203 -23.87 7.51 -1.92
C PRO A 203 -23.85 7.54 -3.46
N CYS A 204 -23.56 8.70 -4.05
CA CYS A 204 -23.62 8.92 -5.50
C CYS A 204 -22.28 9.28 -6.14
N GLY A 205 -21.17 9.33 -5.39
CA GLY A 205 -19.85 9.64 -5.97
C GLY A 205 -19.71 11.08 -6.49
N HIS A 206 -20.60 12.01 -6.10
CA HIS A 206 -20.76 13.30 -6.78
C HIS A 206 -19.52 14.22 -6.73
N HIS A 207 -18.68 14.13 -5.70
CA HIS A 207 -17.46 14.93 -5.64
C HIS A 207 -16.41 14.45 -6.64
N LEU A 208 -16.43 13.16 -7.03
CA LEU A 208 -15.44 12.58 -7.96
C LEU A 208 -15.44 13.29 -9.32
N SER A 209 -16.57 13.87 -9.73
CA SER A 209 -16.70 14.68 -10.96
C SER A 209 -15.71 15.85 -11.03
N ALA A 210 -15.24 16.37 -9.89
CA ALA A 210 -14.21 17.42 -9.87
C ALA A 210 -12.83 16.95 -10.39
N MET A 211 -12.61 15.64 -10.51
CA MET A 211 -11.40 15.08 -11.13
C MET A 211 -11.53 14.88 -12.65
N SER A 212 -12.72 15.11 -13.22
CA SER A 212 -12.98 14.95 -14.66
C SER A 212 -12.04 15.83 -15.49
N ARG A 213 -11.38 15.20 -16.48
CA ARG A 213 -10.46 15.86 -17.42
C ARG A 213 -10.40 15.05 -18.72
N PRO A 214 -9.92 15.64 -19.84
CA PRO A 214 -9.79 14.92 -21.11
C PRO A 214 -9.00 13.61 -20.96
N PHE A 215 -9.48 12.56 -21.62
CA PHE A 215 -8.87 11.23 -21.62
C PHE A 215 -8.80 10.56 -20.25
N TRP A 216 -9.55 11.03 -19.24
CA TRP A 216 -9.59 10.46 -17.91
C TRP A 216 -10.96 9.84 -17.64
N ASN A 217 -11.01 8.51 -17.68
CA ASN A 217 -12.22 7.76 -17.35
C ASN A 217 -12.26 7.49 -15.85
N MET A 218 -13.45 7.50 -15.28
CA MET A 218 -13.69 7.20 -13.88
C MET A 218 -14.90 6.29 -13.75
N GLU A 219 -14.75 5.24 -12.96
CA GLU A 219 -15.74 4.21 -12.70
C GLU A 219 -15.90 4.08 -11.18
N PHE A 220 -17.09 4.33 -10.68
CA PHE A 220 -17.45 4.26 -9.27
C PHE A 220 -18.31 3.02 -9.01
N CYS A 221 -17.96 2.29 -7.97
CA CYS A 221 -18.72 1.15 -7.45
C CYS A 221 -19.12 1.49 -6.00
N PRO A 222 -20.39 1.77 -5.69
CA PRO A 222 -20.81 2.24 -4.36
C PRO A 222 -20.70 1.19 -3.24
N GLY A 223 -20.36 -0.05 -3.55
CA GLY A 223 -20.48 -1.15 -2.60
C GLY A 223 -21.95 -1.49 -2.28
N ARG A 224 -22.20 -2.38 -1.31
CA ARG A 224 -23.55 -2.49 -0.72
C ARG A 224 -23.68 -1.48 0.41
N LEU A 225 -24.53 -0.46 0.23
CA LEU A 225 -25.04 0.37 1.33
C LEU A 225 -25.68 -0.53 2.39
N LEU A 226 -24.93 -0.91 3.43
CA LEU A 226 -25.56 -1.35 4.67
C LEU A 226 -26.35 -0.15 5.20
N SER A 227 -27.66 -0.33 5.22
CA SER A 227 -28.64 0.60 5.78
C SER A 227 -28.15 1.17 7.13
N ALA A 228 -28.27 2.48 7.25
CA ALA A 228 -28.20 3.28 8.48
C ALA A 228 -28.27 2.48 9.80
N GLY A 229 -27.17 2.53 10.56
CA GLY A 229 -27.09 2.08 11.95
C GLY A 229 -25.86 2.66 12.61
N MET A 230 -26.04 3.70 13.44
CA MET A 230 -25.03 4.20 14.36
C MET A 230 -24.57 3.08 15.31
N GLY A 231 -23.27 2.94 15.52
CA GLY A 231 -22.70 2.19 16.64
C GLY A 231 -21.51 1.33 16.24
N ASN A 232 -20.33 1.70 16.77
CA ASN A 232 -19.04 1.00 16.69
C ASN A 232 -18.65 0.42 15.32
N LYS A 233 -17.87 1.19 14.56
CA LYS A 233 -16.97 0.63 13.56
C LYS A 233 -15.83 -0.08 14.28
N ASP A 234 -16.10 -1.26 14.82
CA ASP A 234 -15.04 -2.21 15.13
C ASP A 234 -14.36 -2.53 13.79
N PHE A 235 -13.08 -2.19 13.67
CA PHE A 235 -12.27 -2.40 12.47
C PHE A 235 -12.03 -3.91 12.28
N VAL A 236 -13.04 -4.63 11.81
CA VAL A 236 -12.92 -6.04 11.43
C VAL A 236 -12.25 -6.08 10.05
N VAL A 237 -10.93 -6.24 10.03
CA VAL A 237 -10.10 -6.36 8.80
C VAL A 237 -10.45 -7.64 8.01
N ASP A 238 -11.16 -8.59 8.64
CA ASP A 238 -11.65 -9.85 8.06
C ASP A 238 -13.15 -9.82 7.69
N GLY A 239 -13.77 -8.63 7.70
CA GLY A 239 -15.06 -8.43 7.05
C GLY A 239 -14.89 -8.58 5.53
N ASP A 240 -15.93 -9.04 4.83
CA ASP A 240 -15.94 -9.09 3.37
C ASP A 240 -15.88 -7.67 2.77
N THR A 241 -14.69 -7.11 2.76
CA THR A 241 -14.32 -5.80 2.18
C THR A 241 -14.48 -5.80 0.66
N SER A 242 -14.82 -6.93 0.03
CA SER A 242 -15.24 -6.96 -1.38
C SER A 242 -16.45 -6.07 -1.66
N LEU A 243 -17.19 -5.72 -0.60
CA LEU A 243 -18.40 -4.89 -0.66
C LEU A 243 -18.15 -3.41 -0.36
N ASP A 244 -16.92 -2.99 -0.06
CA ASP A 244 -16.61 -1.58 0.18
C ASP A 244 -16.71 -0.74 -1.12
N PRO A 245 -17.01 0.56 -1.01
CA PRO A 245 -16.99 1.47 -2.14
C PRO A 245 -15.62 1.48 -2.83
N GLN A 246 -15.63 1.49 -4.16
CA GLN A 246 -14.44 1.54 -5.00
C GLN A 246 -14.56 2.64 -6.04
N VAL A 247 -13.42 3.28 -6.34
CA VAL A 247 -13.29 4.12 -7.52
C VAL A 247 -12.04 3.68 -8.29
N ILE A 248 -12.22 3.51 -9.60
CA ILE A 248 -11.14 3.27 -10.55
C ILE A 248 -11.11 4.46 -11.49
N ALA A 249 -9.92 4.99 -11.77
CA ALA A 249 -9.74 6.02 -12.78
C ALA A 249 -8.51 5.74 -13.63
N TYR A 250 -8.60 6.01 -14.92
CA TYR A 250 -7.54 5.65 -15.87
C TYR A 250 -7.51 6.54 -17.11
N GLY A 251 -6.29 6.77 -17.61
CA GLY A 251 -6.05 7.43 -18.88
C GLY A 251 -6.44 6.55 -20.08
N SER A 252 -7.27 7.05 -20.99
CA SER A 252 -7.69 6.33 -22.21
C SER A 252 -7.94 7.27 -23.39
N LEU A 253 -7.34 6.94 -24.55
CA LEU A 253 -7.68 7.57 -25.84
C LEU A 253 -8.90 6.92 -26.51
N ALA A 254 -9.32 5.74 -26.05
CA ALA A 254 -10.48 5.02 -26.59
C ALA A 254 -11.81 5.56 -26.04
N GLY A 255 -11.78 6.52 -25.12
CA GLY A 255 -12.95 6.95 -24.37
C GLY A 255 -13.37 5.89 -23.35
N ARG A 256 -14.61 5.98 -22.88
CA ARG A 256 -15.19 5.08 -21.87
C ARG A 256 -15.48 3.71 -22.47
N ARG A 257 -15.25 2.66 -21.69
CA ARG A 257 -15.64 1.30 -22.06
C ARG A 257 -17.17 1.16 -22.05
N SER A 258 -17.73 0.27 -22.87
CA SER A 258 -19.18 0.01 -22.98
C SER A 258 -19.63 -1.30 -22.34
N ASP A 259 -18.69 -2.11 -21.89
CA ASP A 259 -18.85 -3.48 -21.36
C ASP A 259 -18.71 -3.51 -19.83
N TYR A 260 -19.14 -2.46 -19.13
CA TYR A 260 -19.20 -2.45 -17.67
C TYR A 260 -20.56 -3.00 -17.18
N PRO A 261 -20.60 -3.71 -16.04
CA PRO A 261 -21.86 -4.19 -15.48
C PRO A 261 -22.67 -3.00 -14.93
N CYS A 262 -23.76 -2.64 -15.62
CA CYS A 262 -24.59 -1.47 -15.29
C CYS A 262 -25.25 -1.49 -13.90
N SER A 263 -25.28 -2.64 -13.23
CA SER A 263 -25.85 -2.79 -11.88
C SER A 263 -24.86 -2.49 -10.76
N THR A 264 -23.55 -2.45 -11.04
CA THR A 264 -22.51 -2.32 -10.02
C THR A 264 -21.45 -1.27 -10.32
N VAL A 265 -21.32 -0.86 -11.59
CA VAL A 265 -20.34 0.14 -12.05
C VAL A 265 -21.08 1.34 -12.64
N PHE A 266 -20.78 2.52 -12.09
CA PHE A 266 -21.35 3.78 -12.49
C PHE A 266 -20.23 4.68 -13.06
N PRO A 267 -20.26 5.02 -14.36
CA PRO A 267 -19.33 5.99 -14.92
C PRO A 267 -19.53 7.36 -14.28
N VAL A 268 -18.44 7.99 -13.83
CA VAL A 268 -18.49 9.37 -13.34
C VAL A 268 -18.38 10.32 -14.53
N VAL A 269 -19.28 11.29 -14.60
CA VAL A 269 -19.32 12.32 -15.66
C VAL A 269 -18.67 13.60 -15.18
#